data_AF-A0A7W1SRB3-F1
#
_entry.id   AF-A0A7W1SRB3-F1
#
_cell.length_a   1.000
_cell.length_b   1.000
_cell.length_c   1.000
_cell.angle_alpha   90.00
_cell.angle_beta   90.00
_cell.angle_gamma   90.00
#
_symmetry.space_group_name_H-M   'P 1'
#
loop_
_entity.id
_entity.type
_entity.pdbx_description
1 polymer ?
#
loop_
_entity_poly.entity_id
_entity_poly.type
_entity_poly.pdbx_seq_one_letter_code
_entity_poly.pdbx_strand_id
1 'polypeptide(L)'
;SDDFGIVMSSKLNQANLELGGKSFHFWNNFPCGGKLTLSGNTEILKIWTFSIMSVDAKNLHAEYALIENSSKGNCEVFVSGKLEYSIHGTGDIHLYGNPKQVILNEINSSGKLLSY
;
A
#
# COMPACT_ATOMS: atom_id res chain seq x y z
N SER A 1 -8.86 17.59 -11.02
CA SER A 1 -8.07 17.46 -9.79
C SER A 1 -8.32 16.05 -9.35
N ASP A 2 -7.44 15.14 -9.74
CA ASP A 2 -7.76 13.70 -9.76
C ASP A 2 -6.97 12.98 -8.66
N ASP A 3 -6.80 13.68 -7.55
CA ASP A 3 -6.22 13.20 -6.31
C ASP A 3 -7.38 12.85 -5.38
N PHE A 4 -7.49 11.57 -5.04
CA PHE A 4 -8.46 11.06 -4.08
C PHE A 4 -7.72 10.33 -2.96
N GLY A 5 -8.19 10.45 -1.73
CA GLY A 5 -7.54 9.76 -0.63
C GLY A 5 -8.44 9.53 0.57
N ILE A 6 -8.03 8.58 1.40
CA ILE A 6 -8.77 8.19 2.60
C ILE A 6 -7.83 8.15 3.80
N VAL A 7 -8.32 8.67 4.93
CA VAL A 7 -7.67 8.60 6.23
C VAL A 7 -8.52 7.76 7.17
N MET A 8 -7.93 6.74 7.80
CA MET A 8 -8.64 5.86 8.74
C MET A 8 -8.29 6.22 10.19
N SER A 9 -9.31 6.46 11.02
CA SER A 9 -9.17 7.00 12.39
C SER A 9 -9.96 6.25 13.48
N SER A 10 -10.71 5.21 13.15
CA SER A 10 -11.49 4.40 14.11
C SER A 10 -10.84 3.04 14.40
N LYS A 11 -11.38 2.26 15.34
CA LYS A 11 -10.79 0.99 15.80
C LYS A 11 -10.73 -0.11 14.72
N LEU A 12 -11.79 -0.26 13.94
CA LEU A 12 -11.91 -1.24 12.85
C LEU A 12 -12.35 -0.52 11.59
N ASN A 13 -11.55 -0.60 10.53
CA ASN A 13 -11.85 0.04 9.26
C ASN A 13 -11.85 -0.98 8.12
N GLN A 14 -12.93 -1.01 7.35
CA GLN A 14 -13.03 -1.82 6.14
C GLN A 14 -13.49 -0.94 5.00
N ALA A 15 -12.78 -0.99 3.89
CA ALA A 15 -13.17 -0.28 2.68
C ALA A 15 -12.78 -1.12 1.46
N ASN A 16 -13.69 -1.17 0.49
CA ASN A 16 -13.46 -1.77 -0.82
C ASN A 16 -13.70 -0.66 -1.86
N LEU A 17 -12.67 -0.31 -2.62
CA LEU A 17 -12.72 0.82 -3.54
C LEU A 17 -12.31 0.37 -4.94
N GLU A 18 -13.11 0.75 -5.92
CA GLU A 18 -12.73 0.71 -7.32
C GLU A 18 -12.22 2.10 -7.70
N LEU A 19 -10.96 2.16 -8.12
CA LEU A 19 -10.26 3.41 -8.40
C LEU A 19 -10.01 3.53 -9.89
N GLY A 20 -10.25 4.75 -10.39
CA GLY A 20 -9.82 5.21 -11.69
C GLY A 20 -9.36 6.65 -11.56
N GLY A 21 -8.22 6.98 -12.16
CA GLY A 21 -7.70 8.35 -12.15
C GLY A 21 -6.20 8.39 -11.97
N LYS A 22 -5.72 9.57 -11.59
CA LYS A 22 -4.29 9.86 -11.57
C LYS A 22 -3.61 9.39 -10.30
N SER A 23 -4.19 9.66 -9.14
CA SER A 23 -3.49 9.54 -7.87
C SER A 23 -4.41 9.10 -6.75
N PHE A 24 -3.97 8.09 -6.01
CA PHE A 24 -4.64 7.65 -4.79
C PHE A 24 -3.70 7.63 -3.59
N HIS A 25 -4.19 8.14 -2.46
CA HIS A 25 -3.46 8.18 -1.19
C HIS A 25 -4.26 7.53 -0.08
N PHE A 26 -3.66 6.55 0.59
CA PHE A 26 -4.19 5.96 1.80
C PHE A 26 -3.25 6.24 2.97
N TRP A 27 -3.80 6.84 4.03
CA TRP A 27 -3.06 7.10 5.26
C TRP A 27 -3.75 6.50 6.48
N ASN A 28 -3.02 5.67 7.21
CA ASN A 28 -3.37 5.25 8.54
C ASN A 28 -2.20 5.51 9.50
N ASN A 29 -2.39 6.48 10.40
CA ASN A 29 -1.48 6.79 11.50
C ASN A 29 -2.18 6.67 12.86
N PHE A 30 -3.17 5.77 12.94
CA PHE A 30 -3.94 5.53 14.16
C PHE A 30 -3.88 4.04 14.50
N PRO A 31 -3.79 3.64 15.78
CA PRO A 31 -3.82 2.24 16.17
C PRO A 31 -5.18 1.60 15.85
N CYS A 32 -5.31 1.06 14.63
CA CYS A 32 -6.51 0.38 14.16
C CYS A 32 -6.19 -0.92 13.44
N GLY A 33 -7.22 -1.74 13.29
CA GLY A 33 -7.19 -2.91 12.43
C GLY A 33 -8.20 -2.84 11.30
N GLY A 34 -8.14 -3.87 10.45
CA GLY A 34 -9.06 -4.07 9.35
C GLY A 34 -8.34 -4.27 8.03
N LYS A 35 -9.08 -4.10 6.93
CA LYS A 35 -8.60 -4.34 5.57
C LYS A 35 -9.05 -3.24 4.61
N LEU A 36 -8.11 -2.74 3.81
CA LEU A 36 -8.39 -1.92 2.64
C LEU A 36 -8.22 -2.78 1.39
N THR A 37 -9.26 -2.91 0.57
CA THR A 37 -9.20 -3.61 -0.71
C THR A 37 -9.32 -2.61 -1.84
N LEU A 38 -8.37 -2.60 -2.78
CA LEU A 38 -8.32 -1.67 -3.90
C LEU A 38 -8.28 -2.44 -5.23
N SER A 39 -9.02 -1.95 -6.22
CA SER A 39 -8.99 -2.47 -7.59
C SER A 39 -9.07 -1.35 -8.63
N GLY A 40 -8.68 -1.64 -9.87
CA GLY A 40 -8.78 -0.70 -11.00
C GLY A 40 -7.41 -0.26 -11.50
N ASN A 41 -7.28 1.02 -11.87
CA ASN A 41 -6.04 1.58 -12.43
C ASN A 41 -5.75 2.97 -11.85
N THR A 42 -4.49 3.22 -11.51
CA THR A 42 -4.00 4.55 -11.09
C THR A 42 -2.58 4.79 -11.62
N GLU A 43 -2.20 6.03 -11.89
CA GLU A 43 -0.79 6.32 -12.19
C GLU A 43 0.05 6.25 -10.90
N ILE A 44 -0.47 6.82 -9.82
CA ILE A 44 0.22 6.99 -8.54
C ILE A 44 -0.59 6.34 -7.41
N LEU A 45 0.09 5.48 -6.65
CA LEU A 45 -0.43 4.89 -5.42
C LEU A 45 0.49 5.26 -4.25
N LYS A 46 -0.05 5.82 -3.17
CA LYS A 46 0.70 6.02 -1.94
C LYS A 46 -0.01 5.41 -0.75
N ILE A 47 0.70 4.58 0.01
CA ILE A 47 0.16 3.83 1.14
C ILE A 47 1.06 4.02 2.35
N TRP A 48 0.46 4.44 3.45
CA TRP A 48 1.08 4.50 4.77
C TRP A 48 0.20 3.74 5.75
N THR A 49 0.67 2.59 6.24
CA THR A 49 -0.11 1.70 7.11
C THR A 49 0.52 1.58 8.49
N PHE A 50 -0.30 1.55 9.55
CA PHE A 50 0.15 1.38 10.93
C PHE A 50 -0.61 0.24 11.66
N SER A 51 -0.06 -0.21 12.79
CA SER A 51 -0.69 -1.17 13.71
C SER A 51 -1.02 -2.54 13.09
N ILE A 52 -2.30 -2.93 12.95
CA ILE A 52 -2.73 -4.25 12.46
C ILE A 52 -3.62 -4.13 11.22
N MET A 53 -3.41 -3.08 10.43
CA MET A 53 -4.10 -2.84 9.17
C MET A 53 -3.48 -3.65 8.02
N SER A 54 -4.29 -4.24 7.15
CA SER A 54 -3.81 -4.91 5.91
C SER A 54 -4.32 -4.20 4.66
N VAL A 55 -3.56 -4.28 3.58
CA VAL A 55 -3.94 -3.72 2.27
C VAL A 55 -3.87 -4.80 1.20
N ASP A 56 -4.94 -4.94 0.43
CA ASP A 56 -5.04 -5.83 -0.72
C ASP A 56 -5.32 -4.98 -1.96
N ALA A 57 -4.25 -4.62 -2.67
CA ALA A 57 -4.25 -3.80 -3.88
C ALA A 57 -3.60 -4.56 -5.05
N LYS A 58 -3.59 -5.90 -5.02
CA LYS A 58 -3.04 -6.72 -6.13
C LYS A 58 -3.81 -6.57 -7.44
N ASN A 59 -5.08 -6.16 -7.35
CA ASN A 59 -5.95 -5.90 -8.49
C ASN A 59 -6.03 -4.40 -8.86
N LEU A 60 -5.21 -3.56 -8.23
CA LEU A 60 -5.04 -2.15 -8.58
C LEU A 60 -3.73 -1.99 -9.34
N HIS A 61 -3.80 -1.76 -10.64
CA HIS A 61 -2.61 -1.57 -11.46
C HIS A 61 -2.09 -0.14 -11.27
N ALA A 62 -0.94 0.00 -10.60
CA ALA A 62 -0.25 1.27 -10.42
C ALA A 62 1.01 1.36 -11.30
N GLU A 63 1.27 2.51 -11.91
CA GLU A 63 2.57 2.74 -12.57
C GLU A 63 3.66 3.03 -11.54
N TYR A 64 3.35 3.90 -10.57
CA TYR A 64 4.22 4.26 -9.47
C TYR A 64 3.56 3.97 -8.12
N ALA A 65 4.33 3.39 -7.20
CA ALA A 65 3.90 3.20 -5.83
C ALA A 65 4.95 3.68 -4.81
N LEU A 66 4.47 4.38 -3.76
CA LEU A 66 5.21 4.67 -2.54
C LEU A 66 4.54 3.96 -1.37
N ILE A 67 5.22 3.00 -0.75
CA ILE A 67 4.64 2.14 0.29
C ILE A 67 5.46 2.23 1.58
N GLU A 68 4.85 2.66 2.67
CA GLU A 68 5.43 2.59 4.02
C GLU A 68 4.60 1.64 4.87
N ASN A 69 5.11 0.42 5.09
CA ASN A 69 4.43 -0.56 5.94
C ASN A 69 4.98 -0.53 7.37
N SER A 70 4.30 0.21 8.24
CA SER A 70 4.52 0.24 9.69
C SER A 70 3.53 -0.64 10.46
N SER A 71 2.91 -1.61 9.78
CA SER A 71 1.89 -2.49 10.36
C SER A 71 2.37 -3.95 10.47
N LYS A 72 1.64 -4.76 11.23
CA LYS A 72 1.78 -6.22 11.23
C LYS A 72 1.00 -6.88 10.09
N GLY A 73 0.14 -6.13 9.42
CA GLY A 73 -0.62 -6.60 8.27
C GLY A 73 0.20 -6.50 7.00
N ASN A 74 -0.10 -7.38 6.05
CA ASN A 74 0.59 -7.39 4.78
C ASN A 74 0.02 -6.31 3.85
N CYS A 75 0.88 -5.82 2.96
CA CYS A 75 0.53 -4.90 1.90
C CYS A 75 0.77 -5.58 0.55
N GLU A 76 -0.31 -5.97 -0.13
CA GLU A 76 -0.26 -6.60 -1.45
C GLU A 76 -0.49 -5.55 -2.54
N VAL A 77 0.44 -5.39 -3.49
CA VAL A 77 0.39 -4.34 -4.53
C VAL A 77 0.80 -4.85 -5.90
N PHE A 78 0.21 -4.29 -6.97
CA PHE A 78 0.68 -4.46 -8.35
C PHE A 78 1.29 -3.16 -8.85
N VAL A 79 2.58 -3.19 -9.23
CA VAL A 79 3.32 -2.01 -9.69
C VAL A 79 4.09 -2.32 -10.96
N SER A 80 3.92 -1.52 -12.01
CA SER A 80 4.52 -1.78 -13.34
C SER A 80 5.72 -0.88 -13.69
N GLY A 81 5.83 0.30 -13.09
CA GLY A 81 6.87 1.29 -13.39
C GLY A 81 7.94 1.36 -12.30
N LYS A 82 7.60 1.93 -11.15
CA LYS A 82 8.53 2.19 -10.05
C LYS A 82 7.89 1.91 -8.68
N LEU A 83 8.59 1.15 -7.84
CA LEU A 83 8.25 0.95 -6.43
C LEU A 83 9.30 1.64 -5.55
N GLU A 84 8.85 2.50 -4.66
CA GLU A 84 9.59 2.98 -3.49
C GLU A 84 8.96 2.41 -2.23
N TYR A 85 9.77 1.86 -1.32
CA TYR A 85 9.19 1.23 -0.14
C TYR A 85 10.04 1.34 1.13
N SER A 86 9.34 1.31 2.26
CA SER A 86 9.90 1.16 3.61
C SER A 86 9.10 0.11 4.40
N ILE A 87 9.77 -0.64 5.28
CA ILE A 87 9.14 -1.63 6.16
C ILE A 87 9.60 -1.42 7.61
N HIS A 88 8.72 -0.86 8.43
CA HIS A 88 8.96 -0.63 9.86
C HIS A 88 8.17 -1.60 10.75
N GLY A 89 7.12 -2.22 10.21
CA GLY A 89 6.32 -3.24 10.88
C GLY A 89 6.74 -4.66 10.52
N THR A 90 6.11 -5.67 11.11
CA THR A 90 6.44 -7.08 10.84
C THR A 90 5.69 -7.65 9.63
N GLY A 91 4.76 -6.89 9.04
CA GLY A 91 4.03 -7.30 7.85
C GLY A 91 4.88 -7.16 6.59
N ASP A 92 4.68 -8.09 5.66
CA ASP A 92 5.41 -8.11 4.40
C ASP A 92 4.76 -7.18 3.36
N ILE A 93 5.55 -6.78 2.37
CA ILE A 93 5.05 -6.19 1.12
C ILE A 93 5.11 -7.27 0.05
N HIS A 94 3.98 -7.59 -0.55
CA HIS A 94 3.88 -8.55 -1.66
C HIS A 94 3.70 -7.79 -2.97
N LEU A 95 4.65 -7.94 -3.89
CA LEU A 95 4.69 -7.26 -5.18
C LEU A 95 4.32 -8.24 -6.30
N TYR A 96 3.21 -7.99 -6.99
CA TYR A 96 2.68 -8.82 -8.09
C TYR A 96 2.96 -8.26 -9.49
N GLY A 97 3.58 -7.08 -9.58
CA GLY A 97 4.01 -6.48 -10.84
C GLY A 97 5.52 -6.61 -11.05
N ASN A 98 5.99 -6.24 -12.24
CA ASN A 98 7.41 -6.22 -12.58
C ASN A 98 7.88 -4.77 -12.82
N PRO A 99 8.05 -3.95 -11.76
CA PRO A 99 8.48 -2.56 -11.91
C PRO A 99 9.92 -2.51 -12.44
N LYS A 100 10.17 -1.55 -13.34
CA LYS A 100 11.50 -1.29 -13.89
C LYS A 100 12.50 -0.82 -12.85
N GLN A 101 12.01 -0.24 -11.74
CA GLN A 101 12.83 0.26 -10.65
C GLN A 101 12.20 -0.11 -9.31
N VAL A 102 13.00 -0.67 -8.41
CA VAL A 102 12.64 -0.92 -7.01
C VAL A 102 13.66 -0.20 -6.13
N ILE A 103 13.20 0.74 -5.33
CA ILE A 103 14.02 1.52 -4.40
C ILE A 103 13.61 1.13 -2.98
N LEU A 104 14.57 0.60 -2.24
CA LEU A 104 14.45 0.45 -0.82
C LEU A 104 14.85 1.76 -0.13
N ASN A 105 13.94 2.34 0.66
CA ASN A 105 14.21 3.51 1.47
C ASN A 105 14.73 3.11 2.86
N GLU A 106 13.96 2.30 3.61
CA GLU A 106 14.34 1.90 4.97
C GLU A 106 13.69 0.56 5.40
N ILE A 107 14.43 -0.32 6.07
CA ILE A 107 13.87 -1.50 6.77
C ILE A 107 14.47 -1.57 8.17
N ASN A 108 13.61 -1.46 9.19
CA ASN A 108 13.99 -1.59 10.61
C ASN A 108 13.15 -2.65 11.31
N SER A 109 12.88 -3.77 10.63
CA SER A 109 11.91 -4.78 11.06
C SER A 109 12.24 -6.17 10.51
N SER A 110 11.39 -7.15 10.83
CA SER A 110 11.48 -8.50 10.28
C SER A 110 10.67 -8.71 8.99
N GLY A 111 9.87 -7.73 8.57
CA GLY A 111 9.07 -7.82 7.35
C GLY A 111 9.97 -7.74 6.11
N LYS A 112 9.47 -8.27 4.99
CA LYS A 112 10.20 -8.44 3.75
C LYS A 112 9.41 -7.93 2.55
N LEU A 113 10.13 -7.58 1.49
CA LEU A 113 9.56 -7.49 0.16
C LEU A 113 9.60 -8.88 -0.50
N LEU A 114 8.45 -9.35 -0.98
CA LEU A 114 8.28 -10.63 -1.67
C LEU A 114 7.70 -10.37 -3.06
N SER A 115 8.39 -10.79 -4.12
CA SER A 115 7.93 -10.60 -5.52
C SER A 115 7.40 -11.90 -6.12
N TYR A 116 6.38 -11.79 -6.98
CA TYR A 116 5.65 -12.91 -7.60
C TYR A 116 5.61 -12.83 -9.14
#